data_AF-A0ABC9E8M5-F1
#
_entry.id   AF-A0ABC9E8M5-F1
#
_cell.length_a   1.000
_cell.length_b   1.000
_cell.length_c   1.000
_cell.angle_alpha   90.00
_cell.angle_beta   90.00
_cell.angle_gamma   90.00
#
_symmetry.space_group_name_H-M   'P 1'
#
loop_
_entity.id
_entity.type
_entity.pdbx_description
1 polymer ?
#
loop_
_entity_poly.entity_id
_entity_poly.type
_entity_poly.pdbx_seq_one_letter_code
_entity_poly.pdbx_strand_id
1 'polypeptide(L)'
;MYQHYMKHIPVPAYRDSVIPFTSWLGLGRSLKQLYGQPLHYLTNVLLKRWDQQRIGSDDEHRLLDAIVHPVRAETLIWATEEIHRLTTSGQHLASLWASDPMYHAYIDPVFPSIKLD
;
A
#
# COMPACT_ATOMS: atom_id res chain seq x y z
N MET A 1 7.82 -10.14 -14.26
CA MET A 1 8.04 -8.71 -14.58
C MET A 1 7.63 -7.80 -13.41
N TYR A 2 6.38 -7.86 -12.92
CA TYR A 2 5.90 -7.00 -11.81
C TYR A 2 6.68 -7.14 -10.49
N GLN A 3 6.74 -8.34 -9.89
CA GLN A 3 7.45 -8.53 -8.61
C GLN A 3 8.93 -8.13 -8.70
N HIS A 4 9.56 -8.51 -9.82
CA HIS A 4 10.95 -8.14 -10.08
C HIS A 4 11.12 -6.62 -10.07
N TYR A 5 10.23 -5.88 -10.75
CA TYR A 5 10.26 -4.42 -10.73
C TYR A 5 10.04 -3.84 -9.32
N MET A 6 8.98 -4.25 -8.62
CA MET A 6 8.63 -3.70 -7.30
C MET A 6 9.74 -3.90 -6.25
N LYS A 7 10.52 -5.00 -6.35
CA LYS A 7 11.65 -5.27 -5.46
C LYS A 7 12.77 -4.23 -5.55
N HIS A 8 12.91 -3.55 -6.69
CA HIS A 8 13.96 -2.54 -6.90
C HIS A 8 13.57 -1.15 -6.41
N ILE A 9 12.32 -0.94 -6.00
CA ILE A 9 11.87 0.35 -5.46
C ILE A 9 12.23 0.40 -3.97
N PRO A 10 13.15 1.29 -3.53
CA PRO A 10 13.49 1.39 -2.11
C PRO A 10 12.34 2.03 -1.33
N VAL A 11 12.12 1.58 -0.10
CA VAL A 11 11.20 2.25 0.83
C VAL A 11 11.81 3.59 1.27
N PRO A 12 11.04 4.69 1.36
CA PRO A 12 11.56 5.98 1.80
C PRO A 12 12.22 5.92 3.20
N ALA A 13 13.44 6.44 3.29
CA ALA A 13 14.25 6.47 4.51
C ALA A 13 13.85 7.61 5.46
N TYR A 14 13.35 8.73 4.93
CA TYR A 14 12.94 9.89 5.71
C TYR A 14 11.41 10.05 5.70
N ARG A 15 10.81 10.16 6.88
CA ARG A 15 9.36 10.14 7.09
C ARG A 15 8.97 11.14 8.17
N ASP A 16 8.87 12.41 7.79
CA ASP A 16 8.59 13.51 8.72
C ASP A 16 7.21 14.13 8.52
N SER A 17 6.40 13.57 7.64
CA SER A 17 5.08 14.14 7.33
C SER A 17 4.03 13.56 8.27
N VAL A 18 3.27 14.43 8.93
CA VAL A 18 2.02 14.04 9.59
C VAL A 18 0.91 14.19 8.57
N ILE A 19 0.40 13.08 8.05
CA ILE A 19 -0.62 13.06 6.98
C ILE A 19 -1.99 12.77 7.61
N PRO A 20 -2.91 13.75 7.69
CA PRO A 20 -4.29 13.48 8.10
C PRO A 20 -4.97 12.52 7.12
N PHE A 21 -5.79 11.61 7.62
CA PHE A 21 -6.42 10.58 6.79
C PHE A 21 -7.72 10.04 7.40
N THR A 22 -8.68 9.72 6.53
CA THR A 22 -9.99 9.19 6.92
C THR A 22 -10.18 7.72 6.54
N SER A 23 -9.32 7.17 5.68
CA SER A 23 -9.31 5.77 5.25
C SER A 23 -7.90 5.29 4.92
N TRP A 24 -7.67 3.98 4.98
CA TRP A 24 -6.39 3.35 4.64
C TRP A 24 -6.06 3.52 3.16
N LEU A 25 -7.04 3.37 2.27
CA LEU A 25 -6.86 3.67 0.84
C LEU A 25 -6.54 5.15 0.60
N GLY A 26 -7.15 6.05 1.37
CA GLY A 26 -6.87 7.49 1.33
C GLY A 26 -5.42 7.80 1.72
N LEU A 27 -4.96 7.24 2.84
CA LEU A 27 -3.57 7.37 3.27
C LEU A 27 -2.60 6.79 2.23
N GLY A 28 -2.90 5.60 1.70
CA GLY A 28 -2.10 4.98 0.63
C GLY A 28 -1.98 5.87 -0.62
N ARG A 29 -3.06 6.57 -1.01
CA ARG A 29 -3.02 7.55 -2.11
C ARG A 29 -2.12 8.74 -1.78
N SER A 30 -2.25 9.31 -0.57
CA SER A 30 -1.41 10.43 -0.13
C SER A 30 0.07 10.05 -0.10
N LEU A 31 0.41 8.84 0.36
CA LEU A 31 1.79 8.35 0.36
C LEU A 31 2.35 8.23 -1.07
N LYS A 32 1.59 7.68 -2.01
CA LYS A 32 2.02 7.58 -3.42
C LYS A 32 2.31 8.96 -4.02
N GLN A 33 1.46 9.94 -3.74
CA GLN A 33 1.61 11.31 -4.22
C GLN A 33 2.82 12.01 -3.57
N LEU A 34 2.96 11.89 -2.25
CA LEU A 34 4.02 12.53 -1.50
C LEU A 34 5.41 11.98 -1.85
N TYR A 35 5.53 10.66 -1.96
CA TYR A 35 6.82 9.99 -2.17
C TYR A 35 7.11 9.67 -3.63
N GLY A 36 6.15 9.86 -4.54
CA GLY A 36 6.33 9.58 -5.97
C GLY A 36 6.60 8.10 -6.28
N GLN A 37 6.12 7.18 -5.43
CA GLN A 37 6.32 5.75 -5.56
C GLN A 37 4.99 4.98 -5.57
N PRO A 38 4.89 3.87 -6.31
CA PRO A 38 3.73 2.98 -6.22
C PRO A 38 3.74 2.20 -4.89
N LEU A 39 2.57 1.72 -4.49
CA LEU A 39 2.46 0.66 -3.49
C LEU A 39 2.27 -0.69 -4.19
N HIS A 40 2.70 -1.75 -3.52
CA HIS A 40 2.57 -3.11 -4.01
C HIS A 40 1.10 -3.53 -4.11
N TYR A 41 0.80 -4.43 -5.05
CA TYR A 41 -0.53 -5.00 -5.27
C TYR A 41 -1.14 -5.52 -3.96
N LEU A 42 -0.38 -6.32 -3.21
CA LEU A 42 -0.80 -6.86 -1.93
C LEU A 42 -1.02 -5.78 -0.87
N THR A 43 -0.25 -4.69 -0.90
CA THR A 43 -0.46 -3.55 -0.01
C THR A 43 -1.78 -2.87 -0.34
N ASN A 44 -2.04 -2.57 -1.62
CA ASN A 44 -3.30 -1.96 -2.06
C ASN A 44 -4.52 -2.83 -1.70
N VAL A 45 -4.43 -4.15 -1.88
CA VAL A 45 -5.46 -5.10 -1.47
C VAL A 45 -5.67 -5.08 0.05
N LEU A 46 -4.60 -5.05 0.83
CA LEU A 46 -4.67 -5.03 2.28
C LEU A 46 -5.30 -3.73 2.81
N LEU A 47 -4.92 -2.57 2.27
CA LEU A 47 -5.50 -1.28 2.64
C LEU A 47 -7.02 -1.27 2.39
N LYS A 48 -7.46 -1.79 1.24
CA LYS A 48 -8.89 -1.96 0.95
C LYS A 48 -9.55 -2.87 1.98
N ARG A 49 -8.92 -3.99 2.33
CA ARG A 49 -9.47 -4.94 3.31
C ARG A 49 -9.61 -4.28 4.69
N TRP A 50 -8.64 -3.49 5.13
CA TRP A 50 -8.73 -2.76 6.39
C TRP A 50 -9.86 -1.72 6.39
N ASP A 51 -10.08 -1.02 5.28
CA ASP A 51 -11.24 -0.12 5.15
C ASP A 51 -12.57 -0.89 5.23
N GLN A 52 -12.68 -2.03 4.56
CA GLN A 52 -13.89 -2.86 4.58
C GLN A 52 -14.18 -3.45 5.96
N GLN A 53 -13.14 -3.80 6.72
CA GLN A 53 -13.28 -4.37 8.08
C GLN A 53 -13.83 -3.38 9.10
N ARG A 54 -13.89 -2.08 8.79
CA ARG A 54 -14.48 -1.07 9.66
C ARG A 54 -16.00 -1.00 9.57
N ILE A 55 -16.58 -1.50 8.48
CA ILE A 55 -18.02 -1.44 8.23
C ILE A 55 -18.75 -2.32 9.26
N GLY A 56 -19.71 -1.74 9.96
CA GLY A 56 -20.48 -2.38 11.03
C GLY A 56 -19.79 -2.37 12.40
N SER A 57 -18.65 -1.70 12.56
CA SER A 57 -17.99 -1.55 13.86
C SER A 57 -18.54 -0.36 14.65
N ASP A 58 -18.43 -0.40 15.98
CA ASP A 58 -18.86 0.71 16.86
C ASP A 58 -18.16 2.05 16.52
N ASP A 59 -16.93 1.97 15.99
CA ASP A 59 -16.09 3.10 15.62
C ASP A 59 -16.11 3.41 14.11
N GLU A 60 -17.09 2.88 13.34
CA GLU A 60 -17.17 3.07 11.89
C GLU A 60 -17.13 4.55 11.48
N HIS A 61 -17.88 5.40 12.18
CA HIS A 61 -18.02 6.82 11.85
C HIS A 61 -16.93 7.72 12.43
N ARG A 62 -16.06 7.19 13.29
CA ARG A 62 -14.95 7.97 13.85
C ARG A 62 -13.88 8.19 12.78
N LEU A 63 -13.24 9.36 12.82
CA LEU A 63 -12.11 9.65 11.94
C LEU A 63 -10.97 8.66 12.24
N LEU A 64 -10.37 8.11 11.18
CA LEU A 64 -9.38 7.06 11.33
C LEU A 64 -8.11 7.56 12.00
N ASP A 65 -7.69 8.79 11.70
CA ASP A 65 -6.55 9.46 12.33
C ASP A 65 -6.78 9.80 13.83
N ALA A 66 -8.04 9.83 14.29
CA ALA A 66 -8.38 9.92 15.70
C ALA A 66 -8.32 8.57 16.44
N ILE A 67 -8.32 7.45 15.71
CA ILE A 67 -8.16 6.09 16.26
C ILE A 67 -6.71 5.65 16.17
N VAL A 68 -6.07 5.84 15.01
CA VAL A 68 -4.70 5.45 14.72
C VAL A 68 -3.88 6.69 14.39
N HIS A 69 -2.89 6.98 15.23
CA HIS A 69 -2.02 8.13 15.03
C HIS A 69 -1.34 8.09 13.63
N PRO A 70 -1.36 9.17 12.84
CA PRO A 70 -0.85 9.20 11.47
C PRO A 70 0.56 8.63 11.28
N VAL A 71 1.51 9.00 12.15
CA VAL A 71 2.89 8.49 12.09
C VAL A 71 2.96 6.97 12.26
N ARG A 72 2.09 6.38 13.10
CA ARG A 72 2.03 4.93 13.29
C ARG A 72 1.39 4.26 12.07
N ALA A 73 0.35 4.87 11.50
CA ALA A 73 -0.31 4.38 10.30
C ALA A 73 0.65 4.37 9.10
N GLU A 74 1.39 5.45 8.87
CA GLU A 74 2.42 5.51 7.84
C GLU A 74 3.51 4.45 8.06
N THR A 75 4.03 4.35 9.28
CA THR A 75 5.06 3.35 9.62
C THR A 75 4.59 1.93 9.32
N LEU A 76 3.34 1.60 9.68
CA LEU A 76 2.72 0.31 9.42
C LEU A 76 2.65 0.01 7.91
N ILE A 77 2.21 0.99 7.11
CA ILE A 77 2.11 0.81 5.65
C ILE A 77 3.49 0.55 5.06
N TRP A 78 4.51 1.34 5.42
CA TRP A 78 5.85 1.16 4.87
C TRP A 78 6.52 -0.13 5.29
N ALA A 79 6.35 -0.57 6.54
CA ALA A 79 6.83 -1.89 6.99
C ALA A 79 6.15 -3.03 6.22
N THR A 80 4.85 -2.90 5.98
CA THR A 80 4.10 -3.89 5.19
C THR A 80 4.52 -3.88 3.72
N GLU A 81 4.73 -2.71 3.14
CA GLU A 81 5.21 -2.53 1.77
C GLU A 81 6.59 -3.14 1.58
N GLU A 82 7.49 -2.99 2.56
CA GLU A 82 8.81 -3.62 2.54
C GLU A 82 8.71 -5.15 2.47
N ILE A 83 7.88 -5.75 3.32
CA ILE A 83 7.62 -7.19 3.31
C ILE A 83 7.11 -7.62 1.94
N HIS A 84 6.11 -6.92 1.39
CA HIS A 84 5.54 -7.27 0.10
C HIS A 84 6.53 -7.12 -1.06
N ARG A 85 7.34 -6.06 -1.10
CA ARG A 85 8.37 -5.85 -2.14
C ARG A 85 9.47 -6.91 -2.09
N LEU A 86 9.92 -7.30 -0.89
CA LEU A 86 11.10 -8.15 -0.73
C LEU A 86 10.80 -9.66 -0.71
N THR A 87 9.63 -10.06 -0.23
CA THR A 87 9.36 -11.48 0.10
C THR A 87 8.33 -12.15 -0.81
N THR A 88 7.49 -11.38 -1.52
CA THR A 88 6.45 -11.96 -2.37
C THR A 88 7.06 -12.70 -3.57
N SER A 89 6.59 -13.91 -3.86
CA SER A 89 7.00 -14.65 -5.04
C SER A 89 6.12 -14.33 -6.26
N GLY A 90 6.70 -14.37 -7.46
CA GLY A 90 5.94 -14.18 -8.69
C GLY A 90 4.87 -15.25 -8.92
N GLN A 91 5.11 -16.49 -8.48
CA GLN A 91 4.14 -17.58 -8.56
C GLN A 91 2.91 -17.33 -7.68
N HIS A 92 3.11 -16.80 -6.47
CA HIS A 92 2.00 -16.45 -5.59
C HIS A 92 1.12 -15.34 -6.17
N LEU A 93 1.73 -14.31 -6.75
CA LEU A 93 0.97 -13.27 -7.46
C LEU A 93 0.19 -13.82 -8.66
N ALA A 94 0.81 -14.70 -9.45
CA ALA A 94 0.14 -15.31 -10.59
C ALA A 94 -1.10 -16.12 -10.16
N SER A 95 -1.03 -16.87 -9.05
CA SER A 95 -2.20 -17.59 -8.54
C SER A 95 -3.31 -16.65 -8.08
N LEU A 96 -2.97 -15.54 -7.42
CA LEU A 96 -3.95 -14.54 -6.98
C LEU A 96 -4.62 -13.87 -8.17
N TRP A 97 -3.84 -13.43 -9.16
CA TRP A 97 -4.36 -12.74 -10.34
C TRP A 97 -5.19 -13.65 -11.24
N ALA A 98 -4.86 -14.94 -11.33
CA ALA A 98 -5.69 -15.92 -12.02
C ALA A 98 -7.10 -16.07 -11.39
N SER A 99 -7.22 -15.79 -10.08
CA SER A 99 -8.49 -15.87 -9.34
C SER A 99 -9.27 -14.55 -9.28
N ASP A 100 -8.67 -13.41 -9.66
CA ASP A 100 -9.28 -12.09 -9.58
C ASP A 100 -9.19 -11.37 -10.94
N PRO A 101 -10.26 -11.39 -11.76
CA PRO A 101 -10.29 -10.69 -13.04
C PRO A 101 -10.03 -9.19 -12.94
N MET A 102 -10.21 -8.59 -11.76
CA MET A 102 -10.04 -7.16 -11.51
C MET A 102 -8.71 -6.81 -10.84
N TYR A 103 -7.74 -7.72 -10.79
CA TYR A 103 -6.46 -7.50 -10.09
C TYR A 103 -5.72 -6.23 -10.54
N HIS A 104 -5.86 -5.86 -11.82
CA HIS A 104 -5.27 -4.65 -12.40
C HIS A 104 -5.69 -3.36 -11.68
N ALA A 105 -6.87 -3.32 -11.05
CA ALA A 105 -7.35 -2.15 -10.31
C ALA A 105 -6.48 -1.81 -9.08
N TYR A 106 -5.63 -2.76 -8.63
CA TYR A 106 -4.73 -2.59 -7.49
C TYR A 106 -3.26 -2.46 -7.88
N ILE A 107 -2.97 -2.40 -9.19
CA ILE A 107 -1.63 -2.13 -9.71
C ILE A 107 -1.54 -0.63 -10.00
N ASP A 108 -0.65 0.06 -9.32
CA ASP A 108 -0.46 1.50 -9.51
C ASP A 108 0.23 1.80 -10.86
N PRO A 109 -0.16 2.88 -11.54
CA PRO A 109 0.47 3.30 -12.80
C PRO A 109 1.77 4.09 -12.60
N VAL A 110 2.18 4.34 -11.35
CA VAL A 110 3.34 5.17 -11.03
C VAL A 110 4.59 4.29 -11.11
N PHE A 111 5.41 4.53 -12.13
CA PHE A 111 6.68 3.81 -12.32
C PHE A 111 7.83 4.81 -12.19
N PRO A 112 8.47 4.96 -11.00
CA PRO A 112 9.71 5.71 -10.91
C PRO A 112 10.72 5.16 -11.91
N SER A 113 11.47 6.05 -12.57
CA SER A 113 12.53 5.69 -13.52
C SER A 113 13.70 5.06 -12.76
N ILE A 114 13.62 3.76 -12.54
CA ILE A 114 14.69 2.98 -11.92
C ILE A 114 15.57 2.42 -13.02
N LYS A 115 16.88 2.70 -12.95
CA LYS A 115 17.86 1.98 -13.77
C LYS A 115 17.93 0.55 -13.23
N LEU A 116 17.51 -0.40 -14.05
CA LEU A 116 17.69 -1.82 -13.81
C LEU A 116 19.03 -2.19 -14.45
N ASP A 117 20.00 -2.61 -13.65
CA ASP A 117 21.30 -3.10 -14.12
C ASP A 117 21.19 -4.56 -14.61
#